data_AF-A0A2N2WFD8-F1
#
_entry.id   AF-A0A2N2WFD8-F1
#
_cell.length_a   1.000
_cell.length_b   1.000
_cell.length_c   1.000
_cell.angle_alpha   90.00
_cell.angle_beta   90.00
_cell.angle_gamma   90.00
#
_symmetry.space_group_name_H-M   'P 1'
#
loop_
_entity.id
_entity.type
_entity.pdbx_description
1 polymer ?
#
loop_
_entity_poly.entity_id
_entity_poly.type
_entity_poly.pdbx_seq_one_letter_code
_entity_poly.pdbx_strand_id
1 'polypeptide(L)'
;MKVPFTIHYSGFSPDASTQLNADTTIEAEITSKGFSLISYYFKHQYLINLSKADFTPVVRGDSVQYILHPEDLMNIIAQSLPQGFIVAKAPEDTLMFSFVSYPTKEVPIKVPLSITCADGYMISGPVRISPRMVILNGPIEILNGIDSAITNTIESNDISDTLSTETNIQAFSDKRIRSSLKKVRIIIPVEKSKLLVVKKSYNMEHKNHKYNGEVEIVLTVPESINNVNVVLRSDVGDENISFRVQVPDFIKVNSISPETIPLSIQ
;
A
#
# COMPACT_ATOMS: atom_id res chain seq x y z
N MET A 1 5.43 40.66 35.71
CA MET A 1 6.61 40.60 34.80
C MET A 1 6.41 39.42 33.85
N LYS A 2 6.63 39.64 32.56
CA LYS A 2 6.55 38.57 31.55
C LYS A 2 7.82 37.72 31.58
N VAL A 3 7.64 36.40 31.61
CA VAL A 3 8.72 35.43 31.63
C VAL A 3 8.46 34.37 30.56
N PRO A 4 9.44 34.09 29.68
CA PRO A 4 9.33 33.02 28.70
C PRO A 4 9.70 31.67 29.34
N PHE A 5 8.78 30.71 29.28
CA PHE A 5 8.99 29.33 29.69
C PHE A 5 9.23 28.45 28.46
N THR A 6 10.32 27.70 28.47
CA THR A 6 10.64 26.65 27.50
C THR A 6 9.91 25.37 27.85
N ILE A 7 9.31 24.73 26.84
CA ILE A 7 8.48 23.53 27.02
C ILE A 7 9.24 22.30 26.56
N HIS A 8 9.20 21.27 27.39
CA HIS A 8 9.71 19.95 27.05
C HIS A 8 8.55 18.94 27.02
N TYR A 9 8.28 18.39 25.84
CA TYR A 9 7.21 17.41 25.63
C TYR A 9 7.72 15.99 25.84
N SER A 10 6.95 15.16 26.54
CA SER A 10 7.28 13.76 26.82
C SER A 10 6.08 12.84 26.67
N GLY A 11 6.33 11.56 26.34
CA GLY A 11 5.26 10.55 26.23
C GLY A 11 4.46 10.56 24.92
N PHE A 12 4.86 11.38 23.94
CA PHE A 12 4.36 11.30 22.57
C PHE A 12 5.28 10.40 21.74
N SER A 13 4.84 9.17 21.44
CA SER A 13 5.59 8.24 20.59
C SER A 13 5.58 8.75 19.14
N PRO A 14 6.72 8.73 18.42
CA PRO A 14 6.78 9.12 17.03
C PRO A 14 6.26 7.98 16.17
N ASP A 15 4.95 7.78 16.11
CA ASP A 15 4.40 7.09 14.94
C ASP A 15 4.64 8.01 13.75
N ALA A 16 5.22 7.45 12.68
CA ALA A 16 5.83 8.16 11.56
C ALA A 16 4.90 9.12 10.77
N SER A 17 3.64 9.24 11.19
CA SER A 17 2.62 10.15 10.66
C SER A 17 2.42 11.42 11.50
N THR A 18 3.10 11.58 12.63
CA THR A 18 2.87 12.70 13.56
C THR A 18 3.45 14.01 13.01
N GLN A 19 2.60 14.93 12.56
CA GLN A 19 2.97 16.34 12.40
C GLN A 19 2.76 17.05 13.75
N LEU A 20 3.86 17.32 14.44
CA LEU A 20 3.86 18.11 15.66
C LEU A 20 4.06 19.60 15.28
N ASN A 21 2.98 20.37 15.24
CA ASN A 21 3.07 21.83 15.22
C ASN A 21 2.97 22.30 16.68
N ALA A 22 4.09 22.22 17.41
CA ALA A 22 4.16 22.55 18.82
C ALA A 22 4.96 23.84 19.03
N ASP A 23 4.39 24.80 19.76
CA ASP A 23 5.16 25.91 20.30
C ASP A 23 6.20 25.39 21.29
N THR A 24 7.42 25.91 21.20
CA THR A 24 8.53 25.52 22.08
C THR A 24 8.68 26.44 23.28
N THR A 25 7.98 27.59 23.28
CA THR A 25 8.07 28.63 24.29
C THR A 25 6.71 29.28 24.55
N ILE A 26 6.44 29.62 25.81
CA ILE A 26 5.22 30.31 26.25
C ILE A 26 5.56 31.48 27.16
N GLU A 27 4.91 32.62 26.98
CA GLU A 27 5.02 33.74 27.90
C GLU A 27 3.93 33.71 28.96
N ALA A 28 4.32 33.80 30.23
CA ALA A 28 3.38 33.99 31.34
C ALA A 28 3.76 35.21 32.18
N GLU A 29 2.76 35.88 32.75
CA GLU A 29 3.01 36.98 33.67
C GLU A 29 3.04 36.48 35.11
N ILE A 30 4.18 36.69 35.79
CA ILE A 30 4.38 36.30 37.19
C ILE A 30 4.54 37.51 38.10
N THR A 31 4.13 37.33 39.36
CA THR A 31 4.27 38.30 40.45
C THR A 31 4.83 37.61 41.70
N SER A 32 5.58 38.35 42.53
CA SER A 32 6.13 37.85 43.80
C SER A 32 6.27 39.02 44.77
N LYS A 33 6.49 38.71 46.05
CA LYS A 33 6.78 39.73 47.07
C LYS A 33 8.26 40.19 46.98
N GLY A 34 8.50 41.49 47.15
CA GLY A 34 9.84 42.07 47.26
C GLY A 34 10.73 41.91 46.02
N PHE A 35 12.05 41.82 46.23
CA PHE A 35 13.05 41.68 45.16
C PHE A 35 13.18 40.26 44.58
N SER A 36 12.37 39.32 45.05
CA SER A 36 12.42 37.91 44.61
C SER A 36 12.21 37.74 43.11
N LEU A 37 11.44 38.64 42.48
CA LEU A 37 11.18 38.60 41.04
C LEU A 37 12.47 38.79 40.22
N ILE A 38 13.34 39.69 40.67
CA ILE A 38 14.60 40.02 40.00
C ILE A 38 15.59 38.88 40.19
N SER A 39 15.71 38.33 41.40
CA SER A 39 16.62 37.21 41.66
C SER A 39 16.19 35.94 40.92
N TYR A 40 14.88 35.72 40.77
CA TYR A 40 14.33 34.64 39.97
C TYR A 40 14.72 34.78 38.49
N TYR A 41 14.68 36.01 37.95
CA TYR A 41 14.96 36.27 36.55
C TYR A 41 16.37 35.84 36.09
N PHE A 42 17.36 36.02 36.97
CA PHE A 42 18.77 35.77 36.65
C PHE A 42 19.26 34.35 36.98
N LYS A 43 18.47 33.54 37.69
CA LYS A 43 18.95 32.26 38.27
C LYS A 43 18.30 31.01 37.69
N HIS A 44 17.07 31.09 37.18
CA HIS A 44 16.31 29.89 36.84
C HIS A 44 16.24 29.62 35.35
N GLN A 45 16.29 28.33 35.01
CA GLN A 45 15.88 27.84 33.70
C GLN A 45 14.37 27.66 33.76
N TYR A 46 13.64 28.43 32.94
CA TYR A 46 12.18 28.42 32.89
C TYR A 46 11.70 27.19 32.13
N LEU A 47 11.78 26.01 32.74
CA LEU A 47 11.45 24.75 32.07
C LEU A 47 10.14 24.19 32.59
N ILE A 48 9.22 23.89 31.67
CA ILE A 48 7.97 23.19 31.95
C ILE A 48 8.01 21.85 31.25
N ASN A 49 7.71 20.78 31.99
CA ASN A 49 7.55 19.44 31.44
C ASN A 49 6.07 19.19 31.20
N LEU A 50 5.69 18.94 29.95
CA LEU A 50 4.34 18.50 29.59
C LEU A 50 4.42 17.04 29.13
N SER A 51 3.57 16.22 29.73
CA SER A 51 3.41 14.80 29.40
C SER A 51 2.09 14.59 28.67
N LYS A 52 1.96 13.49 27.94
CA LYS A 52 0.69 13.09 27.29
C LYS A 52 -0.52 13.08 28.25
N ALA A 53 -0.31 12.84 29.54
CA ALA A 53 -1.38 12.78 30.54
C ALA A 53 -1.97 14.15 30.89
N ASP A 54 -1.25 15.23 30.62
CA ASP A 54 -1.71 16.60 30.88
C ASP A 54 -2.72 17.09 29.83
N PHE A 55 -2.96 16.29 28.79
CA PHE A 55 -3.80 16.65 27.66
C PHE A 55 -5.12 15.87 27.63
N THR A 56 -6.19 16.58 27.24
CA THR A 56 -7.48 15.95 26.96
C THR A 56 -7.54 15.49 25.49
N PRO A 57 -7.73 14.20 25.21
CA PRO A 57 -7.89 13.72 23.84
C PRO A 57 -9.31 14.00 23.32
N VAL A 58 -9.39 14.60 22.15
CA VAL A 58 -10.62 14.90 21.41
C VAL A 58 -10.54 14.24 20.04
N VAL A 59 -11.40 13.25 19.79
CA VAL A 59 -11.48 12.57 18.50
C VAL A 59 -12.27 13.43 17.53
N ARG A 60 -11.69 13.75 16.36
CA ARG A 60 -12.34 14.42 15.24
C ARG A 60 -12.08 13.66 13.95
N GLY A 61 -13.05 12.86 13.52
CA GLY A 61 -12.86 11.95 12.39
C GLY A 61 -11.68 11.00 12.65
N ASP A 62 -10.68 11.04 11.77
CA ASP A 62 -9.46 10.23 11.86
C ASP A 62 -8.33 10.89 12.66
N SER A 63 -8.59 12.02 13.32
CA SER A 63 -7.58 12.75 14.09
C SER A 63 -7.88 12.69 15.58
N VAL A 64 -6.83 12.58 16.40
CA VAL A 64 -6.92 12.73 17.86
C VAL A 64 -6.22 14.04 18.22
N GLN A 65 -7.01 15.05 18.55
CA GLN A 65 -6.48 16.32 19.04
C GLN A 65 -6.22 16.19 20.54
N TYR A 66 -5.03 16.55 21.01
CA TYR A 66 -4.69 16.63 22.43
C TYR A 66 -4.72 18.11 22.81
N ILE A 67 -5.72 18.49 23.60
CA ILE A 67 -5.97 19.88 23.98
C ILE A 67 -5.52 20.07 25.42
N LEU A 68 -4.70 21.10 25.67
CA LEU A 68 -4.38 21.57 27.02
C LEU A 68 -5.13 22.89 27.22
N HIS A 69 -6.07 22.90 28.16
CA HIS A 69 -6.81 24.12 28.45
C HIS A 69 -5.92 25.14 29.15
N PRO A 70 -6.13 26.45 28.94
CA PRO A 70 -5.33 27.51 29.58
C PRO A 70 -5.32 27.42 31.12
N GLU A 71 -6.40 26.93 31.72
CA GLU A 71 -6.52 26.73 33.17
C GLU A 71 -5.54 25.65 33.68
N ASP A 72 -5.46 24.52 32.98
CA ASP A 72 -4.53 23.43 33.30
C ASP A 72 -3.08 23.87 33.12
N LEU A 73 -2.80 24.60 32.03
CA LEU A 73 -1.48 25.18 31.78
C LEU A 73 -1.08 26.17 32.90
N MET A 74 -1.99 27.03 33.35
CA MET A 74 -1.74 27.92 34.50
C MET A 74 -1.38 27.14 35.76
N ASN A 75 -2.11 26.06 36.04
CA ASN A 75 -1.84 25.22 37.21
C ASN A 75 -0.46 24.58 37.13
N ILE A 76 -0.06 24.07 35.96
CA ILE A 76 1.26 23.49 35.73
C ILE A 76 2.36 24.54 35.90
N ILE A 77 2.19 25.75 35.34
CA ILE A 77 3.13 26.86 35.53
C ILE A 77 3.23 27.21 37.01
N ALA A 78 2.11 27.36 37.71
CA ALA A 78 2.11 27.70 39.13
C ALA A 78 2.82 26.66 40.01
N GLN A 79 2.68 25.36 39.69
CA GLN A 79 3.39 24.28 40.38
C GLN A 79 4.90 24.27 40.10
N SER A 80 5.33 24.77 38.93
CA SER A 80 6.75 24.89 38.57
C SER A 80 7.44 26.11 39.23
N LEU A 81 6.66 27.04 39.80
CA LEU A 81 7.18 28.25 40.41
C LEU A 81 7.60 28.02 41.87
N PRO A 82 8.64 28.73 42.36
CA PRO A 82 9.01 28.70 43.77
C PRO A 82 7.89 29.25 44.66
N GLN A 83 7.91 28.85 45.94
CA GLN A 83 6.96 29.33 46.93
C GLN A 83 6.97 30.87 47.03
N GLY A 84 5.78 31.48 46.98
CA GLY A 84 5.61 32.94 47.05
C GLY A 84 5.56 33.67 45.71
N PHE A 85 5.64 32.94 44.60
CA PHE A 85 5.34 33.42 43.26
C PHE A 85 3.90 33.07 42.87
N ILE A 86 3.26 33.95 42.10
CA ILE A 86 1.88 33.80 41.63
C ILE A 86 1.84 34.10 40.13
N VAL A 87 1.16 33.25 39.37
CA VAL A 87 0.83 33.51 37.96
C VAL A 87 -0.30 34.55 37.93
N ALA A 88 0.01 35.75 37.46
CA ALA A 88 -0.94 36.86 37.41
C ALA A 88 -1.77 36.87 36.13
N LYS A 89 -1.24 36.31 35.04
CA LYS A 89 -1.96 36.17 33.77
C LYS A 89 -1.48 34.94 33.02
N ALA A 90 -2.43 34.12 32.56
CA ALA A 90 -2.19 33.03 31.63
C ALA A 90 -1.66 33.57 30.28
N PRO A 91 -0.94 32.75 29.50
CA PRO A 91 -0.81 32.98 28.07
C PRO A 91 -2.22 33.04 27.46
N GLU A 92 -2.49 34.03 26.59
CA GLU A 92 -3.82 34.19 25.97
C GLU A 92 -4.12 33.06 24.96
N ASP A 93 -3.09 32.36 24.51
CA ASP A 93 -3.20 31.30 23.52
C ASP A 93 -3.43 29.93 24.17
N THR A 94 -4.50 29.26 23.72
CA THR A 94 -4.71 27.83 24.05
C THR A 94 -3.65 27.03 23.29
N LEU A 95 -2.79 26.32 24.01
CA LEU A 95 -1.91 25.34 23.38
C LEU A 95 -2.74 24.16 22.86
N MET A 96 -2.80 24.05 21.54
CA MET A 96 -3.55 22.99 20.88
C MET A 96 -2.60 22.11 20.07
N PHE A 97 -2.56 20.82 20.40
CA PHE A 97 -1.77 19.84 19.65
C PHE A 97 -2.73 18.97 18.85
N SER A 98 -2.58 18.94 17.53
CA SER A 98 -3.27 17.96 16.71
C SER A 98 -2.33 16.79 16.43
N PHE A 99 -2.59 15.62 17.02
CA PHE A 99 -1.94 14.39 16.62
C PHE A 99 -2.83 13.71 15.58
N VAL A 100 -2.45 13.84 14.30
CA VAL A 100 -3.15 13.11 13.25
C VAL A 100 -2.61 11.68 13.22
N SER A 101 -3.32 10.77 13.88
CA SER A 101 -3.08 9.33 13.73
C SER A 101 -3.85 8.88 12.49
N TYR A 102 -3.20 8.94 11.33
CA TYR A 102 -3.83 8.41 10.13
C TYR A 102 -4.05 6.90 10.27
N PRO A 103 -5.23 6.37 9.91
CA PRO A 103 -5.43 4.93 9.81
C PRO A 103 -4.48 4.32 8.78
N THR A 104 -4.32 3.00 8.85
CA THR A 104 -3.56 2.22 7.87
C THR A 104 -4.48 1.33 7.06
N LYS A 105 -4.11 1.11 5.80
CA LYS A 105 -4.78 0.18 4.89
C LYS A 105 -3.72 -0.67 4.19
N GLU A 106 -3.88 -1.99 4.23
CA GLU A 106 -3.04 -2.90 3.45
C GLU A 106 -3.68 -3.12 2.08
N VAL A 107 -2.90 -2.92 1.01
CA VAL A 107 -3.37 -3.06 -0.38
C VAL A 107 -2.38 -3.90 -1.20
N PRO A 108 -2.86 -4.64 -2.21
CA PRO A 108 -1.99 -5.37 -3.13
C PRO A 108 -1.20 -4.42 -4.03
N ILE A 109 -0.02 -4.88 -4.45
CA ILE A 109 0.85 -4.16 -5.38
C ILE A 109 0.59 -4.67 -6.81
N LYS A 110 0.31 -3.74 -7.72
CA LYS A 110 0.14 -4.02 -9.15
C LYS A 110 1.33 -3.47 -9.93
N VAL A 111 1.92 -4.33 -10.76
CA VAL A 111 3.08 -4.01 -11.58
C VAL A 111 2.65 -4.05 -13.05
N PRO A 112 2.50 -2.89 -13.71
CA PRO A 112 2.29 -2.86 -15.16
C PRO A 112 3.55 -3.39 -15.88
N LEU A 113 3.35 -4.31 -16.82
CA LEU A 113 4.42 -4.97 -17.57
C LEU A 113 4.21 -4.74 -19.06
N SER A 114 5.26 -4.31 -19.75
CA SER A 114 5.34 -4.28 -21.22
C SER A 114 6.60 -5.03 -21.64
N ILE A 115 6.45 -6.34 -21.84
CA ILE A 115 7.58 -7.27 -21.97
C ILE A 115 7.50 -8.03 -23.28
N THR A 116 8.60 -8.02 -24.03
CA THR A 116 8.77 -8.82 -25.26
C THR A 116 9.93 -9.80 -25.07
N CYS A 117 9.68 -11.09 -25.25
CA CYS A 117 10.73 -12.13 -25.21
C CYS A 117 11.44 -12.23 -26.57
N ALA A 118 12.70 -12.66 -26.55
CA ALA A 118 13.46 -13.01 -27.75
C ALA A 118 12.81 -14.18 -28.50
N ASP A 119 13.12 -14.33 -29.79
CA ASP A 119 12.62 -15.44 -30.60
C ASP A 119 12.99 -16.80 -29.97
N GLY A 120 11.99 -17.67 -29.83
CA GLY A 120 12.15 -18.97 -29.19
C GLY A 120 12.15 -18.93 -27.66
N TYR A 121 11.92 -17.78 -27.02
CA TYR A 121 11.76 -17.65 -25.57
C TYR A 121 10.34 -17.24 -25.18
N MET A 122 9.96 -17.55 -23.95
CA MET A 122 8.66 -17.14 -23.40
C MET A 122 8.71 -16.98 -21.88
N ILE A 123 7.72 -16.28 -21.34
CA ILE A 123 7.49 -16.23 -19.89
C ILE A 123 7.09 -17.63 -19.42
N SER A 124 7.88 -18.20 -18.51
CA SER A 124 7.73 -19.60 -18.11
C SER A 124 6.88 -19.84 -16.88
N GLY A 125 6.31 -18.78 -16.31
CA GLY A 125 5.43 -18.89 -15.16
C GLY A 125 4.94 -17.55 -14.62
N PRO A 126 4.29 -17.55 -13.45
CA PRO A 126 3.74 -16.33 -12.87
C PRO A 126 4.85 -15.36 -12.44
N VAL A 127 4.64 -14.08 -12.72
CA VAL A 127 5.53 -13.00 -12.26
C VAL A 127 5.48 -12.91 -10.75
N ARG A 128 6.66 -12.90 -10.12
CA ARG A 128 6.80 -12.86 -8.66
C ARG A 128 7.11 -11.44 -8.23
N ILE A 129 6.28 -10.89 -7.34
CA ILE A 129 6.44 -9.57 -6.76
C ILE A 129 6.77 -9.76 -5.28
N SER A 130 7.82 -9.11 -4.80
CA SER A 130 8.23 -9.19 -3.40
C SER A 130 8.56 -7.80 -2.84
N PRO A 131 7.85 -7.35 -1.79
CA PRO A 131 6.63 -7.94 -1.20
C PRO A 131 5.39 -7.78 -2.11
N ARG A 132 4.31 -8.55 -1.86
CA ARG A 132 3.07 -8.50 -2.67
C ARG A 132 2.05 -7.48 -2.19
N MET A 133 2.20 -7.02 -0.95
CA MET A 133 1.32 -6.04 -0.32
C MET A 133 2.13 -4.89 0.24
N VAL A 134 1.47 -3.75 0.39
CA VAL A 134 2.03 -2.54 0.97
C VAL A 134 1.04 -1.91 1.93
N ILE A 135 1.56 -1.31 2.99
CA ILE A 135 0.75 -0.60 3.98
C ILE A 135 0.74 0.87 3.60
N LEU A 136 -0.46 1.39 3.41
CA LEU A 136 -0.71 2.80 3.17
C LEU A 136 -1.20 3.47 4.46
N ASN A 137 -0.80 4.71 4.67
CA ASN A 137 -1.19 5.53 5.79
C ASN A 137 -1.68 6.89 5.28
N GLY A 138 -2.83 7.35 5.75
CA GLY A 138 -3.43 8.63 5.36
C GLY A 138 -4.89 8.79 5.81
N PRO A 139 -5.58 9.87 5.41
CA PRO A 139 -7.00 10.08 5.73
C PRO A 139 -7.89 8.94 5.23
N ILE A 140 -8.86 8.48 6.05
CA ILE A 140 -9.71 7.32 5.74
C ILE A 140 -10.50 7.53 4.45
N GLU A 141 -11.00 8.75 4.24
CA GLU A 141 -11.78 9.14 3.07
C GLU A 141 -10.99 8.89 1.76
N ILE A 142 -9.67 9.04 1.82
CA ILE A 142 -8.77 8.83 0.68
C ILE A 142 -8.36 7.36 0.61
N LEU A 143 -7.96 6.76 1.73
CA LEU A 143 -7.56 5.35 1.78
C LEU A 143 -8.67 4.42 1.28
N ASN A 144 -9.93 4.73 1.57
CA ASN A 144 -11.08 3.96 1.09
C ASN A 144 -11.13 3.91 -0.44
N GLY A 145 -10.70 4.95 -1.14
CA GLY A 145 -10.64 5.00 -2.61
C GLY A 145 -9.43 4.32 -3.25
N ILE A 146 -8.48 3.79 -2.47
CA ILE A 146 -7.26 3.17 -3.00
C ILE A 146 -7.36 1.64 -2.90
N ASP A 147 -7.53 0.95 -4.03
CA ASP A 147 -7.63 -0.51 -4.07
C ASP A 147 -6.29 -1.22 -4.27
N SER A 148 -5.29 -0.53 -4.82
CA SER A 148 -3.97 -1.10 -5.08
C SER A 148 -2.91 -0.03 -5.22
N ALA A 149 -1.68 -0.36 -4.84
CA ALA A 149 -0.51 0.47 -5.11
C ALA A 149 0.08 0.09 -6.47
N ILE A 150 0.17 1.05 -7.39
CA ILE A 150 0.69 0.84 -8.74
C ILE A 150 2.16 1.21 -8.76
N THR A 151 2.99 0.40 -9.42
CA THR A 151 4.41 0.72 -9.63
C THR A 151 4.65 1.41 -10.96
N ASN A 152 5.86 1.94 -11.15
CA ASN A 152 6.29 2.31 -12.50
C ASN A 152 6.26 1.06 -13.41
N THR A 153 5.89 1.27 -14.66
CA THR A 153 5.86 0.22 -15.69
C THR A 153 7.25 -0.35 -15.88
N ILE A 154 7.33 -1.68 -15.99
CA ILE A 154 8.57 -2.37 -16.37
C ILE A 154 8.49 -2.65 -17.86
N GLU A 155 9.43 -2.08 -18.59
CA GLU A 155 9.56 -2.24 -20.03
C GLU A 155 10.85 -2.98 -20.33
N SER A 156 10.75 -4.06 -21.11
CA SER A 156 11.92 -4.84 -21.53
C SER A 156 11.61 -5.56 -22.82
N ASN A 157 12.55 -5.56 -23.75
CA ASN A 157 12.42 -6.20 -25.05
C ASN A 157 13.57 -7.18 -25.25
N ASP A 158 13.32 -8.18 -26.09
CA ASP A 158 14.30 -9.20 -26.47
C ASP A 158 14.89 -9.97 -25.27
N ILE A 159 14.06 -10.25 -24.25
CA ILE A 159 14.52 -10.99 -23.07
C ILE A 159 14.64 -12.48 -23.38
N SER A 160 15.80 -13.05 -23.07
CA SER A 160 16.15 -14.46 -23.27
C SER A 160 16.50 -15.19 -21.98
N ASP A 161 16.44 -14.49 -20.83
CA ASP A 161 16.65 -15.07 -19.51
C ASP A 161 15.78 -14.37 -18.47
N THR A 162 15.64 -15.00 -17.31
CA THR A 162 14.83 -14.52 -16.20
C THR A 162 15.26 -13.11 -15.79
N LEU A 163 14.31 -12.18 -15.86
CA LEU A 163 14.54 -10.79 -15.50
C LEU A 163 14.26 -10.60 -14.01
N SER A 164 15.28 -10.22 -13.24
CA SER A 164 15.16 -9.80 -11.84
C SER A 164 15.46 -8.31 -11.73
N THR A 165 14.45 -7.50 -11.39
CA THR A 165 14.58 -6.05 -11.32
C THR A 165 13.85 -5.47 -10.11
N GLU A 166 14.05 -4.17 -9.87
CA GLU A 166 13.32 -3.40 -8.86
C GLU A 166 12.62 -2.21 -9.51
N THR A 167 11.42 -1.89 -9.05
CA THR A 167 10.66 -0.74 -9.51
C THR A 167 10.14 0.08 -8.34
N ASN A 168 9.96 1.39 -8.55
CA ASN A 168 9.38 2.26 -7.55
C ASN A 168 7.85 2.15 -7.54
N ILE A 169 7.26 2.25 -6.35
CA ILE A 169 5.82 2.51 -6.22
C ILE A 169 5.57 3.95 -6.69
N GLN A 170 4.56 4.15 -7.54
CA GLN A 170 4.19 5.48 -8.01
C GLN A 170 3.78 6.37 -6.84
N ALA A 171 4.13 7.65 -6.92
CA ALA A 171 3.67 8.61 -5.92
C ALA A 171 2.15 8.74 -5.99
N PHE A 172 1.50 8.68 -4.82
CA PHE A 172 0.08 8.96 -4.72
C PHE A 172 -0.17 10.45 -4.98
N SER A 173 -1.27 10.78 -5.65
CA SER A 173 -1.63 12.17 -5.99
C SER A 173 -1.80 13.05 -4.75
N ASP A 174 -2.32 12.49 -3.66
CA ASP A 174 -2.41 13.18 -2.36
C ASP A 174 -1.15 12.92 -1.52
N LYS A 175 -0.44 14.00 -1.18
CA LYS A 175 0.81 13.96 -0.40
C LYS A 175 0.64 13.52 1.05
N ARG A 176 -0.60 13.45 1.56
CA ARG A 176 -0.91 12.90 2.89
C ARG A 176 -0.87 11.38 2.90
N ILE A 177 -0.90 10.73 1.74
CA ILE A 177 -0.73 9.28 1.64
C ILE A 177 0.75 8.94 1.70
N ARG A 178 1.11 8.07 2.64
CA ARG A 178 2.44 7.50 2.80
C ARG A 178 2.37 6.01 2.61
N SER A 179 3.37 5.47 1.91
CA SER A 179 3.56 4.05 1.70
C SER A 179 4.68 3.54 2.59
N SER A 180 4.51 2.36 3.19
CA SER A 180 5.56 1.69 3.98
C SER A 180 6.76 1.27 3.11
N LEU A 181 6.56 1.19 1.79
CA LEU A 181 7.58 0.80 0.83
C LEU A 181 7.73 1.86 -0.26
N LYS A 182 8.95 2.03 -0.77
CA LYS A 182 9.22 2.87 -1.93
C LYS A 182 9.49 2.05 -3.19
N LYS A 183 10.04 0.85 -3.01
CA LYS A 183 10.46 -0.06 -4.07
C LYS A 183 9.99 -1.47 -3.80
N VAL A 184 9.84 -2.24 -4.86
CA VAL A 184 9.55 -3.66 -4.82
C VAL A 184 10.45 -4.40 -5.80
N ARG A 185 10.72 -5.68 -5.52
CA ARG A 185 11.45 -6.58 -6.43
C ARG A 185 10.47 -7.37 -7.28
N ILE A 186 10.81 -7.55 -8.55
CA ILE A 186 10.01 -8.24 -9.55
C ILE A 186 10.91 -9.27 -10.23
N ILE A 187 10.43 -10.51 -10.28
CA ILE A 187 11.10 -11.60 -10.99
C ILE A 187 10.13 -12.10 -12.06
N ILE A 188 10.53 -11.95 -13.32
CA ILE A 188 9.80 -12.41 -14.49
C ILE A 188 10.55 -13.64 -15.02
N PRO A 189 10.03 -14.86 -14.78
CA PRO A 189 10.70 -16.08 -15.22
C PRO A 189 10.60 -16.21 -16.74
N VAL A 190 11.74 -16.39 -17.40
CA VAL A 190 11.83 -16.57 -18.86
C VAL A 190 12.74 -17.75 -19.14
N GLU A 191 12.32 -18.58 -20.10
CA GLU A 191 13.14 -19.67 -20.60
C GLU A 191 12.83 -19.94 -22.07
N LYS A 192 13.58 -20.87 -22.67
CA LYS A 192 13.31 -21.33 -24.02
C LYS A 192 11.93 -21.95 -24.12
N SER A 193 11.32 -21.80 -25.27
CA SER A 193 10.02 -22.38 -25.60
C SER A 193 10.19 -23.57 -26.55
N LYS A 194 9.24 -24.49 -26.49
CA LYS A 194 9.11 -25.60 -27.43
C LYS A 194 7.66 -25.76 -27.86
N LEU A 195 7.46 -26.45 -28.97
CA LEU A 195 6.14 -26.90 -29.38
C LEU A 195 5.80 -28.20 -28.64
N LEU A 196 4.61 -28.25 -28.05
CA LEU A 196 4.05 -29.44 -27.42
C LEU A 196 2.73 -29.80 -28.12
N VAL A 197 2.63 -31.04 -28.58
CA VAL A 197 1.41 -31.58 -29.19
C VAL A 197 0.65 -32.37 -28.14
N VAL A 198 -0.59 -31.94 -27.86
CA VAL A 198 -1.49 -32.60 -26.91
C VAL A 198 -2.69 -33.15 -27.68
N LYS A 199 -2.98 -34.44 -27.50
CA LYS A 199 -4.17 -35.08 -28.08
C LYS A 199 -5.25 -35.24 -27.02
N LYS A 200 -6.47 -34.81 -27.34
CA LYS A 200 -7.64 -34.94 -26.47
C LYS A 200 -8.76 -35.64 -27.22
N SER A 201 -9.21 -36.77 -26.69
CA SER A 201 -10.36 -37.47 -27.23
C SER A 201 -11.66 -36.74 -26.86
N TYR A 202 -12.61 -36.70 -27.79
CA TYR A 202 -13.98 -36.28 -27.54
C TYR A 202 -14.94 -37.43 -27.85
N ASN A 203 -16.06 -37.48 -27.14
CA ASN A 203 -17.14 -38.42 -27.37
C ASN A 203 -18.45 -37.71 -27.04
N MET A 204 -19.28 -37.49 -28.05
CA MET A 204 -20.51 -36.72 -27.97
C MET A 204 -21.61 -37.39 -28.78
N GLU A 205 -22.85 -37.09 -28.43
CA GLU A 205 -24.02 -37.54 -29.16
C GLU A 205 -24.91 -36.33 -29.45
N HIS A 206 -25.31 -36.18 -30.71
CA HIS A 206 -26.26 -35.14 -31.14
C HIS A 206 -27.25 -35.75 -32.12
N LYS A 207 -28.56 -35.63 -31.85
CA LYS A 207 -29.63 -36.19 -32.68
C LYS A 207 -29.38 -37.66 -33.05
N ASN A 208 -29.07 -38.51 -32.06
CA ASN A 208 -28.73 -39.94 -32.21
C ASN A 208 -27.50 -40.26 -33.08
N HIS A 209 -26.73 -39.25 -33.50
CA HIS A 209 -25.45 -39.44 -34.17
C HIS A 209 -24.32 -39.29 -33.16
N LYS A 210 -23.42 -40.28 -33.12
CA LYS A 210 -22.24 -40.28 -32.27
C LYS A 210 -21.07 -39.63 -33.00
N TYR A 211 -20.44 -38.69 -32.33
CA TYR A 211 -19.25 -37.98 -32.78
C TYR A 211 -18.12 -38.33 -31.82
N ASN A 212 -17.13 -39.06 -32.32
CA ASN A 212 -15.97 -39.47 -31.55
C ASN A 212 -14.70 -39.32 -32.38
N GLY A 213 -13.63 -38.92 -31.73
CA GLY A 213 -12.33 -38.75 -32.36
C GLY A 213 -11.35 -38.06 -31.43
N GLU A 214 -10.28 -37.53 -32.02
CA GLU A 214 -9.25 -36.80 -31.30
C GLU A 214 -9.12 -35.39 -31.86
N VAL A 215 -8.84 -34.45 -30.96
CA VAL A 215 -8.41 -33.10 -31.28
C VAL A 215 -6.93 -33.00 -30.95
N GLU A 216 -6.13 -32.68 -31.95
CA GLU A 216 -4.71 -32.36 -31.81
C GLU A 216 -4.55 -30.87 -31.53
N ILE A 217 -3.84 -30.55 -30.46
CA ILE A 217 -3.66 -29.20 -29.94
C ILE A 217 -2.17 -28.91 -29.91
N VAL A 218 -1.74 -27.93 -30.70
CA VAL A 218 -0.34 -27.49 -30.74
C VAL A 218 -0.19 -26.30 -29.82
N LEU A 219 0.68 -26.42 -28.82
CA LEU A 219 0.95 -25.40 -27.80
C LEU A 219 2.40 -24.93 -27.90
N THR A 220 2.64 -23.65 -27.68
CA THR A 220 3.97 -23.17 -27.30
C THR A 220 4.05 -23.17 -25.78
N VAL A 221 4.99 -23.95 -25.25
CA VAL A 221 5.19 -24.15 -23.80
C VAL A 221 6.64 -23.90 -23.41
N PRO A 222 6.91 -23.58 -22.14
CA PRO A 222 8.27 -23.51 -21.62
C PRO A 222 8.99 -24.86 -21.77
N GLU A 223 10.29 -24.86 -22.05
CA GLU A 223 11.08 -26.06 -22.34
C GLU A 223 11.03 -27.07 -21.18
N SER A 224 10.92 -26.59 -19.94
CA SER A 224 10.78 -27.42 -18.74
C SER A 224 9.44 -28.15 -18.62
N ILE A 225 8.40 -27.72 -19.36
CA ILE A 225 7.05 -28.30 -19.30
C ILE A 225 6.93 -29.47 -20.27
N ASN A 226 6.67 -30.66 -19.74
CA ASN A 226 6.46 -31.87 -20.53
C ASN A 226 4.98 -32.26 -20.67
N ASN A 227 4.11 -31.73 -19.82
CA ASN A 227 2.68 -31.99 -19.88
C ASN A 227 1.90 -30.75 -19.42
N VAL A 228 0.75 -30.51 -20.05
CA VAL A 228 -0.13 -29.38 -19.75
C VAL A 228 -1.52 -29.93 -19.48
N ASN A 229 -2.16 -29.46 -18.41
CA ASN A 229 -3.57 -29.73 -18.19
C ASN A 229 -4.39 -28.90 -19.17
N VAL A 230 -4.68 -29.49 -20.32
CA VAL A 230 -5.56 -28.91 -21.34
C VAL A 230 -6.98 -29.39 -21.13
N VAL A 231 -7.90 -28.45 -20.93
CA VAL A 231 -9.34 -28.73 -20.86
C VAL A 231 -9.93 -28.47 -22.24
N LEU A 232 -10.40 -29.54 -22.90
CA LEU A 232 -11.15 -29.44 -24.15
C LEU A 232 -12.62 -29.18 -23.84
N ARG A 233 -13.17 -28.13 -24.43
CA ARG A 233 -14.60 -27.81 -24.43
C ARG A 233 -15.13 -27.92 -25.84
N SER A 234 -16.32 -28.46 -25.96
CA SER A 234 -17.07 -28.53 -27.21
C SER A 234 -18.33 -27.71 -27.10
N ASP A 235 -18.66 -27.02 -28.19
CA ASP A 235 -19.91 -26.26 -28.34
C ASP A 235 -20.61 -26.76 -29.59
N VAL A 236 -21.91 -27.04 -29.47
CA VAL A 236 -22.72 -27.62 -30.55
C VAL A 236 -23.55 -26.50 -31.16
N GLY A 237 -23.15 -26.02 -32.33
CA GLY A 237 -23.92 -25.07 -33.12
C GLY A 237 -24.96 -25.76 -34.01
N ASP A 238 -25.58 -24.99 -34.90
CA ASP A 238 -26.61 -25.49 -35.80
C ASP A 238 -26.07 -26.44 -36.89
N GLU A 239 -24.84 -26.18 -37.36
CA GLU A 239 -24.21 -26.91 -38.48
C GLU A 239 -22.94 -27.67 -38.08
N ASN A 240 -22.34 -27.37 -36.94
CA ASN A 240 -21.05 -27.95 -36.54
C ASN A 240 -20.88 -28.05 -35.02
N ILE A 241 -19.96 -28.94 -34.62
CA ILE A 241 -19.35 -28.98 -33.29
C ILE A 241 -18.06 -28.16 -33.39
N SER A 242 -17.88 -27.17 -32.52
CA SER A 242 -16.65 -26.39 -32.42
C SER A 242 -15.87 -26.74 -31.15
N PHE A 243 -14.55 -26.71 -31.23
CA PHE A 243 -13.68 -27.00 -30.09
C PHE A 243 -12.97 -25.76 -29.58
N ARG A 244 -12.98 -25.58 -28.26
CA ARG A 244 -12.20 -24.57 -27.54
C ARG A 244 -11.35 -25.24 -26.49
N VAL A 245 -10.18 -24.67 -26.23
CA VAL A 245 -9.27 -25.20 -25.21
C VAL A 245 -9.04 -24.15 -24.13
N GLN A 246 -9.00 -24.60 -22.88
CA GLN A 246 -8.56 -23.79 -21.76
C GLN A 246 -7.19 -24.28 -21.31
N VAL A 247 -6.24 -23.35 -21.27
CA VAL A 247 -4.84 -23.56 -20.86
C VAL A 247 -4.43 -22.45 -19.88
N PRO A 248 -3.38 -22.66 -19.06
CA PRO A 248 -2.80 -21.59 -18.25
C PRO A 248 -2.42 -20.34 -19.07
N ASP A 249 -2.57 -19.15 -18.48
CA ASP A 249 -2.42 -17.85 -19.16
C ASP A 249 -1.04 -17.64 -19.83
N PHE A 250 0.00 -18.28 -19.31
CA PHE A 250 1.36 -18.18 -19.85
C PHE A 250 1.60 -19.13 -21.03
N ILE A 251 0.67 -20.01 -21.38
CA ILE A 251 0.77 -20.95 -22.49
C ILE A 251 0.03 -20.39 -23.71
N LYS A 252 0.68 -20.43 -24.87
CA LYS A 252 0.07 -20.01 -26.13
C LYS A 252 -0.48 -21.21 -26.89
N VAL A 253 -1.73 -21.12 -27.33
CA VAL A 253 -2.36 -22.08 -28.24
C VAL A 253 -2.04 -21.65 -29.67
N ASN A 254 -1.40 -22.53 -30.43
CA ASN A 254 -1.01 -22.24 -31.81
C ASN A 254 -2.04 -22.77 -32.80
N SER A 255 -2.57 -23.98 -32.57
CA SER A 255 -3.63 -24.55 -33.39
C SER A 255 -4.44 -25.62 -32.64
N ILE A 256 -5.66 -25.83 -33.13
CA ILE A 256 -6.60 -26.87 -32.71
C ILE A 256 -7.06 -27.56 -34.00
N SER A 257 -6.86 -28.88 -34.11
CA SER A 257 -7.19 -29.63 -35.32
C SER A 257 -7.90 -30.95 -35.00
N PRO A 258 -9.11 -31.21 -35.52
CA PRO A 258 -9.95 -30.26 -36.24
C PRO A 258 -10.46 -29.14 -35.30
N GLU A 259 -10.64 -27.93 -35.82
CA GLU A 259 -11.25 -26.82 -35.08
C GLU A 259 -12.78 -26.97 -34.99
N THR A 260 -13.38 -27.49 -36.06
CA THR A 260 -14.81 -27.78 -36.15
C THR A 260 -15.07 -29.13 -36.84
N ILE A 261 -16.22 -29.73 -36.54
CA ILE A 261 -16.72 -30.94 -37.18
C ILE A 261 -18.16 -30.69 -37.64
N PRO A 262 -18.49 -30.91 -38.91
CA PRO A 262 -19.85 -30.72 -39.38
C PRO A 262 -20.81 -31.73 -38.73
N LEU A 263 -21.98 -31.26 -38.34
CA LEU A 263 -23.08 -32.11 -37.90
C LEU A 263 -23.72 -32.76 -39.12
N SER A 264 -24.00 -34.05 -39.02
CA SER A 264 -24.80 -34.76 -40.01
C SER A 264 -26.23 -34.23 -40.00
N ILE A 265 -26.68 -33.69 -41.13
CA ILE A 265 -28.04 -33.21 -41.36
C ILE A 265 -28.85 -34.37 -41.94
N GLN A 266 -29.63 -35.07 -41.11
CA GLN A 266 -30.73 -35.93 -41.54
C GLN A 266 -31.91 -35.81 -40.58
#